data_AF-A0AAU1Z0R6-F1
#
_entry.id   AF-A0AAU1Z0R6-F1
#
_cell.length_a   1.000
_cell.length_b   1.000
_cell.length_c   1.000
_cell.angle_alpha   90.00
_cell.angle_beta   90.00
_cell.angle_gamma   90.00
#
_symmetry.space_group_name_H-M   'P 1'
#
loop_
_entity.id
_entity.type
_entity.pdbx_description
1 polymer ?
#
loop_
_entity_poly.entity_id
_entity_poly.type
_entity_poly.pdbx_seq_one_letter_code
_entity_poly.pdbx_strand_id
1 'polypeptide(L)'
;MKRRPEELRLRHLVETTALEITDTDGRFRKRDLVDAVRSKLDHDDIGPETRAIALDKLAESAVKGFGDERKPRRRGPETLFHPDCILKLGNGIWIWMQDATDSDIVAWRRLSRRNRARVDRADDDLQDYSDERLDAYRINKGIVRLIDLERHYFGWTPDQADPDFLPFDEAPLAESRPR
;
A
#
# COMPACT_ATOMS: atom_id res chain seq x y z
N MET A 1 -0.48 -7.51 15.84
CA MET A 1 0.99 -7.61 15.94
C MET A 1 1.52 -6.20 16.21
N LYS A 2 2.19 -5.95 17.33
CA LYS A 2 2.63 -4.59 17.72
C LYS A 2 3.76 -4.16 16.78
N ARG A 3 3.60 -3.03 16.07
CA ARG A 3 4.64 -2.50 15.16
C ARG A 3 5.88 -2.11 15.95
N ARG A 4 7.07 -2.30 15.35
CA ARG A 4 8.34 -1.92 15.99
C ARG A 4 8.46 -0.39 16.06
N PRO A 5 9.08 0.18 17.10
CA PRO A 5 9.25 1.64 17.21
C PRO A 5 9.94 2.26 16.00
N GLU A 6 10.88 1.54 15.39
CA GLU A 6 11.66 2.00 14.23
C GLU A 6 10.80 2.02 12.96
N GLU A 7 9.87 1.08 12.82
CA GLU A 7 8.87 1.07 11.75
C GLU A 7 7.89 2.23 11.91
N LEU A 8 7.52 2.58 13.14
CA LEU A 8 6.69 3.75 13.43
C LEU A 8 7.44 5.05 13.11
N ARG A 9 8.73 5.15 13.44
CA ARG A 9 9.57 6.30 13.06
C ARG A 9 9.67 6.48 11.55
N LEU A 10 9.91 5.39 10.81
CA LEU A 10 9.95 5.45 9.34
C LEU A 10 8.59 5.88 8.76
N ARG A 11 7.48 5.37 9.32
CA ARG A 11 6.13 5.76 8.92
C ARG A 11 5.90 7.25 9.17
N HIS A 12 6.23 7.73 10.37
CA HIS A 12 6.08 9.14 10.74
C HIS A 12 6.89 10.05 9.82
N LEU A 13 8.15 9.69 9.50
CA LEU A 13 8.96 10.43 8.54
C LEU A 13 8.27 10.57 7.18
N VAL A 14 7.71 9.48 6.66
CA VAL A 14 6.98 9.49 5.37
C VAL A 14 5.74 10.38 5.45
N GLU A 15 4.98 10.30 6.54
CA GLU A 15 3.76 11.09 6.75
C GLU A 15 4.07 12.58 6.84
N THR A 16 5.01 12.99 7.70
CA THR A 16 5.43 14.38 7.83
C THR A 16 5.97 14.93 6.51
N THR A 17 6.77 14.14 5.78
CA THR A 17 7.30 14.55 4.48
C THR A 17 6.19 14.69 3.44
N ALA A 18 5.19 13.82 3.44
CA ALA A 18 4.04 13.95 2.55
C ALA A 18 3.28 15.26 2.81
N LEU A 19 3.06 15.61 4.08
CA LEU A 19 2.41 16.88 4.44
C LEU A 19 3.21 18.09 3.96
N GLU A 20 4.52 18.09 4.15
CA GLU A 20 5.39 19.20 3.75
C GLU A 20 5.38 19.48 2.25
N ILE A 21 5.30 18.43 1.41
CA ILE A 21 5.35 18.58 -0.05
C ILE A 21 3.95 18.69 -0.68
N THR A 22 2.89 18.54 0.10
CA THR A 22 1.52 18.59 -0.40
C THR A 22 1.17 20.03 -0.78
N ASP A 23 0.66 20.21 -1.99
CA ASP A 23 0.26 21.51 -2.49
C ASP A 23 -1.05 22.02 -1.85
N THR A 24 -1.43 23.25 -2.20
CA THR A 24 -2.67 23.89 -1.71
C THR A 24 -3.94 23.14 -2.12
N ASP A 25 -3.86 22.26 -3.11
CA ASP A 25 -4.95 21.41 -3.55
C ASP A 25 -4.98 20.04 -2.88
N GLY A 26 -4.08 19.78 -1.93
CA GLY A 26 -3.98 18.50 -1.24
C GLY A 26 -3.33 17.42 -2.09
N ARG A 27 -2.57 17.78 -3.13
CA ARG A 27 -1.91 16.85 -4.04
C ARG A 27 -0.41 16.82 -3.79
N PHE A 28 0.17 15.64 -3.96
CA PHE A 28 1.62 15.46 -4.01
C PHE A 28 1.96 14.39 -5.04
N ARG A 29 3.14 14.47 -5.65
CA ARG A 29 3.61 13.43 -6.56
C ARG A 29 4.36 12.37 -5.77
N LYS A 30 4.02 11.10 -6.03
CA LYS A 30 4.71 9.96 -5.40
C LYS A 30 6.23 10.01 -5.57
N ARG A 31 6.72 10.41 -6.74
CA ARG A 31 8.15 10.51 -7.02
C ARG A 31 8.82 11.53 -6.09
N ASP A 32 8.22 12.71 -5.98
CA ASP A 32 8.73 13.80 -5.14
C ASP A 32 8.75 13.36 -3.66
N LEU A 33 7.74 12.61 -3.21
CA LEU A 33 7.73 12.01 -1.86
C LEU A 33 8.89 11.03 -1.66
N VAL A 34 9.13 10.14 -2.62
CA VAL A 34 10.24 9.18 -2.55
C VAL A 34 11.58 9.90 -2.50
N ASP A 35 11.77 10.91 -3.35
CA ASP A 35 13.01 11.68 -3.42
C ASP A 35 13.25 12.48 -2.12
N ALA A 36 12.20 13.11 -1.57
CA ALA A 36 12.26 13.84 -0.29
C ALA A 36 12.54 12.92 0.90
N VAL A 37 11.84 11.79 1.01
CA VAL A 37 12.08 10.80 2.09
C VAL A 37 13.50 10.24 1.99
N ARG A 38 13.97 9.93 0.78
CA ARG A 38 15.36 9.49 0.58
C ARG A 38 16.36 10.53 1.04
N SER A 39 16.16 11.80 0.67
CA SER A 39 17.02 12.89 1.10
C SER A 39 17.09 12.98 2.62
N LYS A 40 15.94 12.90 3.32
CA LYS A 40 15.90 12.88 4.79
C LYS A 40 16.56 11.64 5.39
N LEU A 41 16.38 10.45 4.80
CA LEU A 41 17.07 9.23 5.23
C LEU A 41 18.60 9.30 5.12
N ASP A 42 19.11 10.14 4.20
CA ASP A 42 20.53 10.34 3.96
C ASP A 42 21.13 11.44 4.85
N HIS A 43 20.35 12.43 5.29
CA HIS A 43 20.83 13.65 5.98
C HIS A 43 20.41 13.78 7.44
N ASP A 44 19.25 13.25 7.83
CA ASP A 44 18.80 13.27 9.22
C ASP A 44 19.59 12.23 10.03
N ASP A 45 19.80 12.49 11.32
CA ASP A 45 20.39 11.54 12.28
C ASP A 45 19.40 10.39 12.56
N ILE A 46 19.12 9.63 11.51
CA ILE A 46 18.24 8.48 11.56
C ILE A 46 19.06 7.32 12.07
N GLY A 47 18.67 6.85 13.26
CA GLY A 47 19.33 5.72 13.91
C GLY A 47 19.50 4.53 12.96
N PRO A 48 20.61 3.77 13.09
CA PRO A 48 20.98 2.70 12.17
C PRO A 48 19.89 1.63 12.01
N GLU A 49 19.08 1.40 13.04
CA GLU A 49 17.98 0.45 13.02
C GLU A 49 16.83 0.89 12.09
N THR A 50 16.44 2.18 12.09
CA THR A 50 15.43 2.70 11.17
C THR A 50 15.91 2.62 9.72
N ARG A 51 17.20 2.84 9.47
CA ARG A 51 17.81 2.64 8.15
C ARG A 51 17.76 1.17 7.72
N ALA A 52 18.06 0.23 8.63
CA ALA A 52 17.94 -1.20 8.36
C ALA A 52 16.51 -1.60 7.96
N ILE A 53 15.49 -1.09 8.67
CA ILE A 53 14.08 -1.30 8.32
C ILE A 53 13.74 -0.77 6.92
N ALA A 54 14.25 0.40 6.55
CA ALA A 54 14.02 0.96 5.22
C ALA A 54 14.64 0.08 4.13
N LEU A 55 15.84 -0.46 4.37
CA LEU A 55 16.51 -1.41 3.49
C LEU A 55 15.76 -2.73 3.36
N ASP A 56 15.25 -3.28 4.48
CA ASP A 56 14.43 -4.50 4.47
C ASP A 56 13.18 -4.31 3.61
N LYS A 57 12.47 -3.18 3.79
CA LYS A 57 11.28 -2.85 2.98
C LYS A 57 11.62 -2.68 1.49
N LEU A 58 12.78 -2.10 1.18
CA LEU A 58 13.25 -1.99 -0.20
C LEU A 58 13.52 -3.38 -0.80
N ALA A 59 14.19 -4.26 -0.07
CA ALA A 59 14.47 -5.62 -0.48
C ALA A 59 13.17 -6.42 -0.70
N GLU A 60 12.22 -6.35 0.24
CA GLU A 60 10.89 -6.96 0.10
C GLU A 60 10.15 -6.47 -1.16
N SER A 61 10.18 -5.15 -1.42
CA SER A 61 9.57 -4.57 -2.62
C SER A 61 10.25 -5.06 -3.91
N ALA A 62 11.58 -5.17 -3.92
CA ALA A 62 12.34 -5.66 -5.06
C ALA A 62 12.05 -7.15 -5.34
N VAL A 63 12.02 -7.99 -4.29
CA VAL A 63 11.64 -9.40 -4.39
C VAL A 63 10.21 -9.54 -4.91
N LYS A 64 9.27 -8.76 -4.37
CA LYS A 64 7.87 -8.72 -4.86
C LYS A 64 7.80 -8.39 -6.35
N GLY A 65 8.49 -7.34 -6.79
CA GLY A 65 8.56 -6.90 -8.18
C GLY A 65 9.10 -7.98 -9.11
N PHE A 66 10.23 -8.61 -8.74
CA PHE A 66 10.80 -9.74 -9.47
C PHE A 66 9.80 -10.88 -9.70
N GLY A 67 9.01 -11.22 -8.67
CA GLY A 67 7.96 -12.23 -8.78
C GLY A 67 6.75 -11.80 -9.60
N ASP A 68 6.40 -10.51 -9.62
CA ASP A 68 5.27 -9.97 -10.40
C ASP A 68 5.60 -9.85 -11.90
N GLU A 69 6.84 -9.52 -12.24
CA GLU A 69 7.37 -9.53 -13.61
C GLU A 69 7.35 -10.93 -14.23
N ARG A 70 7.65 -11.95 -13.41
CA ARG A 70 7.68 -13.37 -13.81
C ARG A 70 6.35 -14.10 -13.63
N LYS A 71 5.27 -13.38 -13.36
CA LYS A 71 3.94 -13.99 -13.26
C LYS A 71 3.56 -14.63 -14.61
N PRO A 72 2.99 -15.85 -14.62
CA PRO A 72 2.51 -16.46 -15.86
C PRO A 72 1.46 -15.57 -16.52
N ARG A 73 1.68 -15.19 -17.79
CA ARG A 73 0.75 -14.39 -18.59
C ARG A 73 0.39 -15.15 -19.85
N ARG A 74 -0.87 -15.10 -20.23
CA ARG A 74 -1.34 -15.63 -21.51
C ARG A 74 -0.82 -14.73 -22.62
N ARG A 75 0.08 -15.24 -23.47
CA ARG A 75 0.64 -14.49 -24.61
C ARG A 75 -0.11 -14.75 -25.93
N GLY A 76 -1.09 -15.67 -25.91
CA GLY A 76 -1.94 -16.02 -27.05
C GLY A 76 -2.95 -17.13 -26.69
N PRO A 77 -3.73 -17.62 -27.67
CA PRO A 77 -4.71 -18.69 -27.43
C PRO A 77 -4.07 -19.96 -26.88
N GLU A 78 -2.83 -20.25 -27.29
CA GLU A 78 -2.17 -21.55 -27.08
C GLU A 78 -1.00 -21.55 -26.08
N THR A 79 -0.50 -20.40 -25.61
CA THR A 79 0.71 -20.37 -24.77
C THR A 79 0.46 -19.73 -23.40
N LEU A 80 0.42 -20.58 -22.37
CA LEU A 80 0.40 -20.21 -20.95
C LEU A 80 1.74 -20.48 -20.24
N PHE A 81 2.71 -21.10 -20.94
CA PHE A 81 3.93 -21.62 -20.35
C PHE A 81 5.14 -20.82 -20.81
N HIS A 82 5.90 -20.31 -19.84
CA HIS A 82 7.29 -19.90 -20.03
C HIS A 82 8.08 -20.51 -18.87
N PRO A 83 9.19 -21.23 -19.12
CA PRO A 83 9.92 -21.97 -18.08
C PRO A 83 10.40 -21.06 -16.94
N ASP A 84 10.84 -19.84 -17.27
CA ASP A 84 11.32 -18.83 -16.32
C ASP A 84 10.21 -18.05 -15.60
N CYS A 85 8.94 -18.43 -15.78
CA CYS A 85 7.87 -17.87 -14.96
C CYS A 85 7.87 -18.48 -13.55
N ILE A 86 7.28 -17.78 -12.59
CA ILE A 86 7.23 -18.19 -11.18
C ILE A 86 5.78 -18.44 -10.75
N LEU A 87 5.51 -19.59 -10.15
CA LEU A 87 4.27 -19.88 -9.46
C LEU A 87 4.41 -19.54 -7.98
N LYS A 88 3.58 -18.61 -7.49
CA LYS A 88 3.47 -18.29 -6.06
C LYS A 88 2.50 -19.28 -5.42
N LEU A 89 2.98 -20.13 -4.51
CA LEU A 89 2.20 -21.21 -3.89
C LEU A 89 1.54 -20.81 -2.57
N GLY A 90 1.95 -19.68 -1.99
CA GLY A 90 1.49 -19.19 -0.69
C GLY A 90 2.57 -19.36 0.38
N ASN A 91 2.39 -18.73 1.55
CA ASN A 91 3.31 -18.83 2.70
C ASN A 91 4.79 -18.53 2.36
N GLY A 92 5.04 -17.66 1.38
CA GLY A 92 6.40 -17.33 0.92
C GLY A 92 7.05 -18.36 -0.03
N ILE A 93 6.37 -19.45 -0.37
CA ILE A 93 6.92 -20.50 -1.24
C ILE A 93 6.64 -20.19 -2.71
N TRP A 94 7.71 -20.06 -3.49
CA TRP A 94 7.69 -19.83 -4.94
C TRP A 94 8.43 -20.96 -5.65
N ILE A 95 7.96 -21.33 -6.84
CA ILE A 95 8.60 -22.34 -7.68
C ILE A 95 8.71 -21.86 -9.12
N TRP A 96 9.83 -22.17 -9.77
CA TRP A 96 9.99 -21.94 -11.21
C TRP A 96 9.05 -22.87 -11.99
N MET A 97 8.42 -22.37 -13.04
CA MET A 97 7.44 -23.13 -13.80
C MET A 97 8.03 -24.38 -14.45
N GLN A 98 9.30 -24.35 -14.84
CA GLN A 98 9.99 -25.53 -15.39
C GLN A 98 10.12 -26.69 -14.40
N ASP A 99 10.13 -26.39 -13.09
CA ASP A 99 10.31 -27.36 -12.01
C ASP A 99 8.97 -27.70 -11.31
N ALA A 100 7.86 -27.10 -11.76
CA ALA A 100 6.57 -27.24 -11.11
C ALA A 100 5.96 -28.64 -11.32
N THR A 101 5.51 -29.25 -10.23
CA THR A 101 4.77 -30.52 -10.24
C THR A 101 3.26 -30.29 -10.43
N ASP A 102 2.52 -31.38 -10.65
CA ASP A 102 1.05 -31.36 -10.67
C ASP A 102 0.46 -30.77 -9.36
N SER A 103 1.06 -31.11 -8.22
CA SER A 103 0.67 -30.61 -6.91
C SER A 103 0.88 -29.10 -6.75
N ASP A 104 1.97 -28.56 -7.29
CA ASP A 104 2.28 -27.12 -7.29
C ASP A 104 1.27 -26.34 -8.15
N ILE A 105 0.92 -26.89 -9.33
CA ILE A 105 -0.09 -26.31 -10.21
C ILE A 105 -1.46 -26.25 -9.52
N VAL A 106 -1.84 -27.30 -8.78
CA VAL A 106 -3.09 -27.31 -8.00
C VAL A 106 -3.07 -26.26 -6.89
N ALA A 107 -1.96 -26.16 -6.13
CA ALA A 107 -1.81 -25.16 -5.07
C ALA A 107 -1.89 -23.73 -5.63
N TRP A 108 -1.13 -23.45 -6.68
CA TRP A 108 -1.15 -22.16 -7.38
C TRP A 108 -2.55 -21.81 -7.90
N ARG A 109 -3.26 -22.76 -8.55
CA ARG A 109 -4.61 -22.53 -9.06
C ARG A 109 -5.59 -22.15 -7.94
N ARG A 110 -5.53 -22.84 -6.80
CA ARG A 110 -6.39 -22.55 -5.63
C ARG A 110 -6.12 -21.15 -5.10
N LEU A 111 -4.85 -20.79 -4.93
CA LEU A 111 -4.46 -19.47 -4.44
C LEU A 111 -4.84 -18.35 -5.43
N SER A 112 -4.57 -18.55 -6.71
CA SER A 112 -4.88 -17.60 -7.78
C SER A 112 -6.39 -17.30 -7.84
N ARG A 113 -7.24 -18.32 -7.74
CA ARG A 113 -8.71 -18.15 -7.69
C ARG A 113 -9.15 -17.35 -6.46
N ARG A 114 -8.64 -17.69 -5.28
CA ARG A 114 -8.98 -16.99 -4.04
C ARG A 114 -8.56 -15.52 -4.09
N ASN A 115 -7.36 -15.25 -4.61
CA ASN A 115 -6.85 -13.90 -4.75
C ASN A 115 -7.70 -13.09 -5.74
N ARG A 116 -8.06 -13.66 -6.89
CA ARG A 116 -8.95 -13.00 -7.86
C ARG A 116 -10.30 -12.64 -7.24
N ALA A 117 -10.99 -13.61 -6.64
CA ALA A 117 -12.28 -13.35 -6.01
C ALA A 117 -12.23 -12.35 -4.84
N ARG A 118 -11.05 -12.12 -4.24
CA ARG A 118 -10.85 -11.07 -3.24
C ARG A 118 -10.60 -9.71 -3.89
N VAL A 119 -9.82 -9.67 -4.97
CA VAL A 119 -9.57 -8.44 -5.74
C VAL A 119 -10.87 -7.96 -6.37
N ASP A 120 -11.60 -8.83 -7.07
CA ASP A 120 -12.85 -8.47 -7.74
C ASP A 120 -13.84 -7.82 -6.74
N ARG A 121 -14.04 -8.44 -5.56
CA ARG A 121 -14.90 -7.86 -4.52
C ARG A 121 -14.41 -6.52 -3.98
N ALA A 122 -13.11 -6.36 -3.78
CA ALA A 122 -12.57 -5.09 -3.30
C ALA A 122 -12.67 -3.98 -4.36
N ASP A 123 -12.57 -4.35 -5.64
CA ASP A 123 -12.77 -3.42 -6.76
C ASP A 123 -14.26 -3.04 -6.87
N ASP A 124 -15.19 -3.98 -6.68
CA ASP A 124 -16.64 -3.72 -6.63
C ASP A 124 -16.98 -2.74 -5.48
N ASP A 125 -16.51 -3.02 -4.26
CA ASP A 125 -16.73 -2.14 -3.09
C ASP A 125 -16.20 -0.71 -3.32
N LEU A 126 -15.05 -0.60 -4.00
CA LEU A 126 -14.45 0.70 -4.34
C LEU A 126 -15.25 1.43 -5.42
N GLN A 127 -15.79 0.71 -6.41
CA GLN A 127 -16.64 1.29 -7.44
C GLN A 127 -17.94 1.83 -6.83
N ASP A 128 -18.62 1.02 -6.01
CA ASP A 128 -19.83 1.42 -5.29
C ASP A 128 -19.58 2.68 -4.44
N TYR A 129 -18.48 2.70 -3.68
CA TYR A 129 -18.07 3.88 -2.92
C TYR A 129 -17.91 5.10 -3.84
N SER A 130 -17.20 4.96 -4.95
CA SER A 130 -16.90 6.08 -5.86
C SER A 130 -18.16 6.61 -6.56
N ASP A 131 -19.06 5.74 -6.99
CA ASP A 131 -20.30 6.10 -7.67
C ASP A 131 -21.23 6.86 -6.71
N GLU A 132 -21.36 6.39 -5.47
CA GLU A 132 -22.13 7.06 -4.42
C GLU A 132 -21.61 8.49 -4.16
N ARG A 133 -20.29 8.69 -4.14
CA ARG A 133 -19.68 10.02 -3.94
C ARG A 133 -19.88 10.92 -5.16
N LEU A 134 -19.77 10.38 -6.36
CA LEU A 134 -20.00 11.13 -7.60
C LEU A 134 -21.46 11.60 -7.69
N ASP A 135 -22.42 10.77 -7.32
CA ASP A 135 -23.84 11.15 -7.24
C ASP A 135 -24.07 12.22 -6.17
N ALA A 136 -23.46 12.08 -4.99
CA ALA A 136 -23.55 13.08 -3.93
C ALA A 136 -22.95 14.44 -4.36
N TYR A 137 -21.85 14.48 -5.11
CA TYR A 137 -21.33 15.74 -5.68
C TYR A 137 -22.28 16.37 -6.70
N ARG A 138 -22.96 15.56 -7.53
CA ARG A 138 -23.94 16.07 -8.51
C ARG A 138 -25.13 16.76 -7.82
N ILE A 139 -25.54 16.24 -6.66
CA ILE A 139 -26.60 16.80 -5.82
C ILE A 139 -26.10 18.05 -5.06
N ASN A 140 -24.88 18.00 -4.50
CA ASN A 140 -24.32 19.03 -3.62
C ASN A 140 -23.31 19.94 -4.34
N LYS A 141 -23.77 20.69 -5.35
CA LYS A 141 -22.90 21.49 -6.26
C LYS A 141 -22.02 22.57 -5.63
N GLY A 142 -22.23 22.89 -4.34
CA GLY A 142 -21.41 23.84 -3.58
C GLY A 142 -20.22 23.21 -2.86
N ILE A 143 -20.16 21.89 -2.78
CA ILE A 143 -19.10 21.17 -2.07
C ILE A 143 -17.97 20.81 -3.05
N VAL A 144 -16.75 21.21 -2.72
CA VAL A 144 -15.57 21.03 -3.58
C VAL A 144 -14.66 19.91 -3.06
N ARG A 145 -14.59 19.70 -1.74
CA ARG A 145 -13.68 18.74 -1.10
C ARG A 145 -14.43 17.54 -0.56
N LEU A 146 -13.80 16.36 -0.64
CA LEU A 146 -14.42 15.10 -0.22
C LEU A 146 -14.75 15.09 1.26
N ILE A 147 -13.85 15.60 2.12
CA ILE A 147 -14.09 15.66 3.56
C ILE A 147 -15.34 16.45 3.93
N ASP A 148 -15.65 17.51 3.19
CA ASP A 148 -16.86 18.32 3.42
C ASP A 148 -18.10 17.55 2.97
N LEU A 149 -18.02 16.79 1.87
CA LEU A 149 -19.10 15.93 1.39
C LEU A 149 -19.37 14.78 2.38
N GLU A 150 -18.32 14.11 2.86
CA GLU A 150 -18.42 13.02 3.84
C GLU A 150 -19.05 13.52 5.14
N ARG A 151 -18.64 14.69 5.65
CA ARG A 151 -19.23 15.29 6.86
C ARG A 151 -20.68 15.73 6.65
N HIS A 152 -20.97 16.41 5.54
CA HIS A 152 -22.27 17.04 5.33
C HIS A 152 -23.37 16.08 4.86
N TYR A 153 -23.03 15.18 3.94
CA TYR A 153 -24.00 14.30 3.29
C TYR A 153 -23.99 12.88 3.87
N PHE A 154 -22.82 12.35 4.22
CA PHE A 154 -22.66 10.99 4.73
C PHE A 154 -22.53 10.91 6.27
N GLY A 155 -22.45 12.06 6.95
CA GLY A 155 -22.39 12.14 8.40
C GLY A 155 -21.09 11.60 9.00
N TRP A 156 -19.97 11.65 8.26
CA TRP A 156 -18.67 11.21 8.76
C TRP A 156 -18.24 12.03 9.97
N THR A 157 -17.78 11.34 11.02
CA THR A 157 -17.22 11.94 12.23
C THR A 157 -15.84 11.35 12.58
N PRO A 158 -14.96 12.11 13.25
CA PRO A 158 -13.58 11.65 13.55
C PRO A 158 -13.49 10.34 14.36
N ASP A 159 -14.49 10.03 15.19
CA ASP A 159 -14.59 8.79 15.96
C ASP A 159 -14.86 7.55 15.12
N GLN A 160 -15.23 7.73 13.84
CA GLN A 160 -15.38 6.65 12.85
C GLN A 160 -14.07 6.36 12.11
N ALA A 161 -12.97 7.05 12.43
CA ALA A 161 -11.66 6.78 11.83
C ALA A 161 -11.16 5.37 12.23
N ASP A 162 -10.49 4.70 11.29
CA ASP A 162 -9.85 3.42 11.53
C ASP A 162 -8.81 3.56 12.66
N PRO A 163 -8.87 2.77 13.74
CA PRO A 163 -7.91 2.86 14.84
C PRO A 163 -6.46 2.58 14.42
N ASP A 164 -6.22 1.92 13.29
CA ASP A 164 -4.87 1.73 12.72
C ASP A 164 -4.37 2.94 11.89
N PHE A 165 -5.26 3.91 11.65
CA PHE A 165 -5.02 5.17 10.95
C PHE A 165 -5.03 6.33 11.95
N LEU A 166 -3.90 6.55 12.61
CA LEU A 166 -3.73 7.69 13.51
C LEU A 166 -3.93 9.01 12.75
N PRO A 167 -4.74 9.94 13.28
CA PRO A 167 -4.88 11.28 12.69
C PRO A 167 -3.53 12.00 12.67
N PHE A 168 -3.35 12.87 11.66
CA PHE A 168 -2.07 13.52 11.34
C PHE A 168 -1.41 14.29 12.50
N ASP A 169 -2.19 14.75 13.48
CA ASP A 169 -1.73 15.59 14.59
C ASP A 169 -1.38 14.81 15.89
N GLU A 170 -1.53 13.48 15.89
CA GLU A 170 -1.30 12.64 17.10
C GLU A 170 -0.23 11.56 16.90
N ALA A 171 0.85 11.88 16.17
CA ALA A 171 2.07 11.10 16.35
C ALA A 171 2.63 11.42 17.76
N PRO A 172 2.82 10.44 18.66
CA PRO A 172 3.40 10.71 19.96
C PRO A 172 4.82 11.23 19.74
N LEU A 173 5.01 12.53 20.01
CA LEU A 173 6.31 13.10 20.27
C LEU A 173 6.96 12.20 21.31
N ALA A 174 8.00 11.47 20.90
CA ALA A 174 8.72 10.59 21.79
C ALA A 174 9.08 11.41 23.04
N GLU A 175 8.49 11.06 24.18
CA GLU A 175 8.79 11.67 25.45
C GLU A 175 10.31 11.59 25.64
N SER A 176 10.95 12.73 25.48
CA SER A 176 12.33 12.97 25.88
C SER A 176 12.41 12.72 27.37
N ARG A 177 12.81 11.50 27.77
CA ARG A 177 13.13 11.23 29.17
C ARG A 177 14.36 12.06 29.55
N PRO A 178 14.29 12.88 30.61
CA PRO A 178 15.45 13.57 31.14
C PRO A 178 16.45 12.57 31.70
N ARG A 179 17.72 12.94 31.61
CA ARG A 179 18.90 12.17 32.04
C ARG A 179 18.86 11.76 33.51
#